data_AF-A0A956BH11-F1
#
_entry.id   AF-A0A956BH11-F1
#
_cell.length_a   1.000
_cell.length_b   1.000
_cell.length_c   1.000
_cell.angle_alpha   90.00
_cell.angle_beta   90.00
_cell.angle_gamma   90.00
#
_symmetry.space_group_name_H-M   'P 1'
#
loop_
_entity.id
_entity.type
_entity.pdbx_description
1 polymer ?
#
loop_
_entity_poly.entity_id
_entity_poly.type
_entity_poly.pdbx_seq_one_letter_code
_entity_poly.pdbx_strand_id
1 'polypeptide(L)'
;MSDTQKNNKARPEPTYGEIVWGQFRKNWIGFGALLFFLLLFVIAMAAPLLASDQPFSITVLGNSPANVDIAAGTYHPWIDGLLFNKYVYGRGVDIFFNLLLVLVPIITVAFLIFRKTALKGVAGRVRGRRRKRFVYASVLIIFACFVVLLWKQPQVDIPKWKNLLESQQAQCLAHQGGDFASGDATPEQIEEVCPISPSCDADDVWLCEASFPLINYSFAETSYNANRPPSPENLLGTDSSGRDQFTRMIYGTRISLTIGVIAVGIYLFIGIVLGSLAGFFGRKWD
;
A
#
# COMPACT_ATOMS: atom_id res chain seq x y z
N MET A 1 0.92 -11.10 -66.69
CA MET A 1 1.67 -10.17 -65.79
C MET A 1 0.64 -9.39 -64.97
N SER A 2 -0.07 -10.03 -64.03
CA SER A 2 -1.18 -9.38 -63.29
C SER A 2 -1.50 -9.94 -61.89
N ASP A 3 -0.68 -10.82 -61.30
CA ASP A 3 -1.04 -11.48 -60.03
C ASP A 3 -0.38 -10.90 -58.77
N THR A 4 0.48 -9.88 -58.90
CA THR A 4 1.22 -9.32 -57.74
C THR A 4 0.54 -8.16 -57.01
N GLN A 5 -0.64 -7.69 -57.44
CA GLN A 5 -1.29 -6.53 -56.81
C GLN A 5 -2.39 -6.84 -55.79
N LYS A 6 -2.80 -8.10 -55.59
CA LYS A 6 -4.02 -8.39 -54.82
C LYS A 6 -3.87 -8.52 -53.30
N ASN A 7 -2.69 -8.28 -52.70
CA ASN A 7 -2.52 -8.47 -51.25
C ASN A 7 -1.64 -7.44 -50.52
N ASN A 8 -1.48 -6.22 -51.06
CA ASN A 8 -0.92 -5.11 -50.28
C ASN A 8 -2.00 -4.45 -49.43
N LYS A 9 -2.56 -5.19 -48.48
CA LYS A 9 -3.25 -4.58 -47.34
C LYS A 9 -2.17 -3.88 -46.54
N ALA A 10 -1.93 -2.60 -46.83
CA ALA A 10 -0.91 -1.78 -46.19
C ALA A 10 -0.94 -2.04 -44.67
N ARG A 11 0.14 -2.62 -44.14
CA ARG A 11 0.25 -2.86 -42.70
C ARG A 11 0.10 -1.49 -42.04
N PRO A 12 -0.73 -1.35 -40.99
CA PRO A 12 -0.88 -0.07 -40.32
C PRO A 12 0.51 0.42 -39.88
N GLU A 13 0.85 1.65 -40.26
CA GLU A 13 2.11 2.30 -39.88
C GLU A 13 2.33 2.14 -38.37
N PRO A 14 3.45 1.54 -37.94
CA PRO A 14 3.71 1.30 -36.52
C PRO A 14 3.74 2.63 -35.78
N THR A 15 3.11 2.66 -34.61
CA THR A 15 3.16 3.86 -33.76
C THR A 15 4.58 4.03 -33.22
N TYR A 16 5.04 5.28 -33.03
CA TYR A 16 6.35 5.57 -32.42
C TYR A 16 6.66 4.69 -31.19
N GLY A 17 5.69 4.51 -30.29
CA GLY A 17 5.85 3.64 -29.11
C GLY A 17 6.06 2.15 -29.42
N GLU A 18 5.52 1.63 -30.53
CA GLU A 18 5.74 0.24 -30.94
C GLU A 18 7.17 0.03 -31.45
N ILE A 19 7.72 1.03 -32.15
CA ILE A 19 9.11 1.05 -32.60
C ILE A 19 10.05 1.07 -31.39
N VAL A 20 9.85 2.02 -30.47
CA VAL A 20 10.67 2.16 -29.26
C VAL A 20 10.61 0.88 -28.41
N TRP A 21 9.42 0.33 -28.19
CA TRP A 21 9.25 -0.90 -27.42
C TRP A 21 9.88 -2.12 -28.10
N GLY A 22 9.87 -2.16 -29.44
CA GLY A 22 10.54 -3.19 -30.23
C GLY A 22 12.07 -3.13 -30.10
N GLN A 23 12.65 -1.94 -30.03
CA GLN A 23 14.10 -1.77 -29.77
C GLN A 23 14.46 -2.05 -28.32
N PHE A 24 13.64 -1.57 -27.37
CA PHE A 24 13.89 -1.74 -25.95
C PHE A 24 13.93 -3.21 -25.53
N ARG A 25 13.00 -4.04 -26.02
CA ARG A 25 12.97 -5.48 -25.71
C ARG A 25 14.16 -6.28 -26.26
N LYS A 26 14.92 -5.74 -27.22
CA LYS A 26 16.16 -6.38 -27.69
C LYS A 26 17.31 -6.18 -26.72
N ASN A 27 17.28 -5.12 -25.92
CA ASN A 27 18.27 -4.87 -24.89
C ASN A 27 17.88 -5.62 -23.60
N TRP A 28 18.52 -6.75 -23.36
CA TRP A 28 18.23 -7.61 -22.20
C TRP A 28 18.53 -6.93 -20.86
N ILE A 29 19.56 -6.07 -20.79
CA ILE A 29 19.92 -5.33 -19.56
C ILE A 29 18.81 -4.32 -19.24
N GLY A 30 18.38 -3.55 -20.24
CA GLY A 30 17.30 -2.59 -20.08
C GLY A 30 15.97 -3.27 -19.70
N PHE A 31 15.66 -4.38 -20.35
CA PHE A 31 14.48 -5.17 -20.02
C PHE A 31 14.54 -5.77 -18.61
N GLY A 32 15.71 -6.30 -18.21
CA GLY A 32 15.94 -6.83 -16.87
C GLY A 32 15.79 -5.76 -15.78
N ALA A 33 16.33 -4.56 -16.00
CA ALA A 33 16.17 -3.43 -15.08
C ALA A 33 14.70 -3.01 -14.94
N LEU A 34 13.94 -2.99 -16.03
CA LEU A 34 12.51 -2.70 -16.00
C LEU A 34 11.73 -3.74 -15.18
N LEU A 35 12.04 -5.02 -15.37
CA LEU A 35 11.38 -6.11 -14.64
C LEU A 35 11.72 -6.05 -13.14
N PHE A 36 12.97 -5.78 -12.79
CA PHE A 36 13.39 -5.59 -11.41
C PHE A 36 12.68 -4.41 -10.74
N PHE A 37 12.59 -3.27 -11.43
CA PHE A 37 11.86 -2.12 -10.92
C PHE A 37 10.35 -2.42 -10.74
N LEU A 38 9.75 -3.14 -11.69
CA LEU A 38 8.36 -3.56 -11.59
C LEU A 38 8.15 -4.51 -10.40
N LEU A 39 9.08 -5.44 -10.16
CA LEU A 39 9.05 -6.31 -9.00
C LEU A 39 9.09 -5.51 -7.69
N LEU A 40 10.02 -4.55 -7.56
CA LEU A 40 10.09 -3.67 -6.39
C LEU A 40 8.80 -2.86 -6.20
N PHE A 41 8.20 -2.38 -7.29
CA PHE A 41 6.94 -1.66 -7.25
C PHE A 41 5.79 -2.55 -6.77
N VAL A 42 5.72 -3.80 -7.23
CA VAL A 42 4.72 -4.77 -6.77
C VAL A 42 4.91 -5.10 -5.29
N ILE A 43 6.15 -5.27 -4.82
CA ILE A 43 6.45 -5.48 -3.40
C ILE A 43 6.00 -4.26 -2.58
N ALA A 44 6.31 -3.04 -3.03
CA ALA A 44 5.88 -1.80 -2.37
C ALA A 44 4.34 -1.65 -2.35
N MET A 45 3.66 -2.04 -3.42
CA MET A 45 2.19 -2.03 -3.51
C MET A 45 1.55 -3.10 -2.62
N ALA A 46 2.16 -4.29 -2.52
CA ALA A 46 1.66 -5.40 -1.70
C ALA A 46 2.06 -5.30 -0.22
N ALA A 47 2.99 -4.41 0.10
CA ALA A 47 3.47 -4.22 1.45
C ALA A 47 2.36 -4.00 2.51
N PRO A 48 1.23 -3.31 2.23
CA PRO A 48 0.13 -3.17 3.21
C PRO A 48 -0.52 -4.51 3.57
N LEU A 49 -0.43 -5.50 2.68
CA LEU A 49 -0.92 -6.87 2.92
C LEU A 49 0.15 -7.75 3.58
N LEU A 50 1.43 -7.48 3.29
CA LEU A 50 2.56 -8.29 3.78
C LEU A 50 2.93 -7.95 5.22
N ALA A 51 2.97 -6.65 5.54
CA ALA A 51 3.30 -6.15 6.86
C ALA A 51 2.27 -5.09 7.23
N SER A 52 1.40 -5.43 8.17
CA SER A 52 0.45 -4.49 8.77
C SER A 52 0.36 -4.81 10.26
N ASP A 53 0.31 -3.75 11.05
CA ASP A 53 0.06 -3.76 12.49
C ASP A 53 -1.42 -3.87 12.85
N GLN A 54 -2.28 -4.07 11.84
CA GLN A 54 -3.71 -4.18 12.03
C GLN A 54 -4.24 -5.57 11.66
N PRO A 55 -5.23 -6.05 12.41
CA PRO A 55 -5.90 -7.30 12.11
C PRO A 55 -6.80 -7.14 10.88
N PHE A 56 -6.96 -8.21 10.11
CA PHE A 56 -7.93 -8.30 9.03
C PHE A 56 -9.37 -8.47 9.55
N SER A 57 -9.55 -9.05 10.72
CA SER A 57 -10.87 -9.17 11.36
C SER A 57 -10.77 -9.00 12.86
N ILE A 58 -11.74 -8.30 13.43
CA ILE A 58 -11.95 -8.16 14.87
C ILE A 58 -13.37 -8.58 15.19
N THR A 59 -13.54 -9.52 16.11
CA THR A 59 -14.87 -9.86 16.65
C THR A 59 -14.99 -9.27 18.06
N VAL A 60 -15.98 -8.38 18.25
CA VAL A 60 -16.32 -7.76 19.55
C VAL A 60 -17.62 -8.36 20.05
N LEU A 61 -17.61 -8.99 21.24
CA LEU A 61 -18.76 -9.75 21.75
C LEU A 61 -19.65 -9.03 22.78
N GLY A 62 -19.35 -7.80 23.22
CA GLY A 62 -20.26 -7.10 24.15
C GLY A 62 -19.74 -5.77 24.70
N ASN A 63 -20.58 -5.14 25.54
CA ASN A 63 -20.49 -3.80 26.15
C ASN A 63 -19.08 -3.20 26.27
N SER A 64 -18.79 -2.27 25.38
CA SER A 64 -17.65 -1.39 25.53
C SER A 64 -17.61 -0.68 26.90
N PRO A 65 -16.40 -0.38 27.44
CA PRO A 65 -16.28 0.52 28.58
C PRO A 65 -16.94 1.87 28.27
N ALA A 66 -17.45 2.54 29.31
CA ALA A 66 -18.26 3.77 29.23
C ALA A 66 -17.66 4.97 28.45
N ASN A 67 -16.44 4.84 27.94
CA ASN A 67 -15.68 5.85 27.20
C ASN A 67 -15.38 5.46 25.73
N VAL A 68 -15.87 4.33 25.21
CA VAL A 68 -15.54 3.85 23.85
C VAL A 68 -16.76 3.22 23.17
N ASP A 69 -17.60 3.98 22.46
CA ASP A 69 -18.80 3.42 21.80
C ASP A 69 -18.48 2.52 20.60
N ILE A 70 -18.22 1.23 20.82
CA ILE A 70 -18.07 0.21 19.77
C ILE A 70 -19.19 -0.81 19.98
N ALA A 71 -20.03 -1.00 18.95
CA ALA A 71 -21.10 -1.99 19.02
C ALA A 71 -20.51 -3.41 18.99
N ALA A 72 -21.19 -4.37 19.61
CA ALA A 72 -20.84 -5.77 19.42
C ALA A 72 -21.02 -6.15 17.93
N GLY A 73 -20.01 -6.77 17.33
CA GLY A 73 -19.99 -7.02 15.90
C GLY A 73 -18.63 -7.48 15.38
N THR A 74 -18.64 -8.04 14.18
CA THR A 74 -17.42 -8.34 13.42
C THR A 74 -17.07 -7.14 12.57
N TYR A 75 -15.89 -6.58 12.81
CA TYR A 75 -15.34 -5.46 12.07
C TYR A 75 -14.20 -5.95 11.19
N HIS A 76 -14.12 -5.41 9.98
CA HIS A 76 -13.02 -5.66 9.07
C HIS A 76 -12.26 -4.35 8.83
N PRO A 77 -11.32 -3.94 9.70
CA PRO A 77 -10.65 -2.64 9.61
C PRO A 77 -10.00 -2.36 8.24
N TRP A 78 -9.52 -3.41 7.57
CA TRP A 78 -8.96 -3.34 6.22
C TRP A 78 -10.00 -2.96 5.13
N ILE A 79 -11.29 -3.22 5.34
CA ILE A 79 -12.40 -2.91 4.42
C ILE A 79 -13.29 -1.76 4.94
N ASP A 80 -13.60 -1.73 6.23
CA ASP A 80 -14.59 -0.81 6.85
C ASP A 80 -14.09 0.63 7.02
N GLY A 81 -12.83 0.90 6.68
CA GLY A 81 -12.28 2.25 6.44
C GLY A 81 -11.74 2.42 5.01
N LEU A 82 -12.17 1.54 4.09
CA LEU A 82 -11.83 1.46 2.67
C LEU A 82 -10.34 1.72 2.42
N LEU A 83 -9.41 1.02 3.09
CA LEU A 83 -7.95 1.16 2.88
C LEU A 83 -7.37 2.60 3.00
N PHE A 84 -8.14 3.60 3.42
CA PHE A 84 -7.77 5.01 3.36
C PHE A 84 -7.89 5.74 4.70
N ASN A 85 -8.13 5.02 5.79
CA ASN A 85 -8.18 5.63 7.10
C ASN A 85 -6.77 6.11 7.52
N LYS A 86 -6.56 7.43 7.53
CA LYS A 86 -5.29 8.09 7.86
C LYS A 86 -4.81 7.81 9.30
N TYR A 87 -5.72 7.44 10.21
CA TYR A 87 -5.34 7.03 11.57
C TYR A 87 -4.62 5.69 11.63
N VAL A 88 -4.96 4.81 10.68
CA VAL A 88 -4.30 3.50 10.51
C VAL A 88 -3.03 3.66 9.68
N TYR A 89 -3.11 4.44 8.60
CA TYR A 89 -2.01 4.71 7.68
C TYR A 89 -1.42 6.08 7.95
N GLY A 90 -0.54 6.18 8.95
CA GLY A 90 0.01 7.44 9.45
C GLY A 90 0.78 8.30 8.45
N ARG A 91 0.99 7.85 7.20
CA ARG A 91 1.64 8.62 6.13
C ARG A 91 0.76 8.72 4.89
N GLY A 92 0.72 9.90 4.27
CA GLY A 92 0.03 10.11 2.98
C GLY A 92 0.55 9.22 1.84
N VAL A 93 1.78 8.69 1.97
CA VAL A 93 2.38 7.72 1.04
C VAL A 93 1.64 6.39 1.06
N ASP A 94 1.15 5.96 2.22
CA ASP A 94 0.45 4.67 2.34
C ASP A 94 -0.93 4.74 1.65
N ILE A 95 -1.63 5.88 1.74
CA ILE A 95 -2.86 6.15 1.00
C ILE A 95 -2.65 5.99 -0.52
N PHE A 96 -1.49 6.45 -1.04
CA PHE A 96 -1.15 6.31 -2.46
C PHE A 96 -1.01 4.84 -2.88
N PHE A 97 -0.23 4.04 -2.15
CA PHE A 97 -0.03 2.63 -2.49
C PHE A 97 -1.29 1.79 -2.28
N ASN A 98 -2.09 2.08 -1.25
CA ASN A 98 -3.38 1.45 -1.02
C ASN A 98 -4.36 1.73 -2.17
N LEU A 99 -4.35 2.97 -2.69
CA LEU A 99 -5.20 3.34 -3.81
C LEU A 99 -4.80 2.57 -5.07
N LEU A 100 -3.50 2.42 -5.30
CA LEU A 100 -2.99 1.62 -6.40
C LEU A 100 -3.36 0.14 -6.22
N LEU A 101 -3.25 -0.39 -5.00
CA LEU A 101 -3.61 -1.77 -4.66
C LEU A 101 -5.04 -2.11 -5.10
N VAL A 102 -5.99 -1.20 -4.88
CA VAL A 102 -7.41 -1.38 -5.25
C VAL A 102 -7.66 -1.08 -6.72
N LEU A 103 -7.19 0.07 -7.21
CA LEU A 103 -7.59 0.55 -8.53
C LEU A 103 -6.87 -0.17 -9.67
N VAL A 104 -5.61 -0.60 -9.50
CA VAL A 104 -4.85 -1.24 -10.59
C VAL A 104 -5.50 -2.53 -11.09
N PRO A 105 -5.93 -3.49 -10.24
CA PRO A 105 -6.66 -4.68 -10.68
C PRO A 105 -7.98 -4.32 -11.38
N ILE A 106 -8.77 -3.41 -10.80
CA ILE A 106 -10.06 -2.98 -11.36
C ILE A 106 -9.87 -2.35 -12.74
N ILE A 107 -8.92 -1.44 -12.88
CA ILE A 107 -8.61 -0.76 -14.15
C ILE A 107 -8.06 -1.76 -15.17
N THR A 108 -7.27 -2.75 -14.75
CA THR A 108 -6.75 -3.79 -15.64
C THR A 108 -7.88 -4.66 -16.19
N VAL A 109 -8.80 -5.11 -15.34
CA VAL A 109 -9.99 -5.86 -15.76
C VAL A 109 -10.87 -5.01 -16.69
N ALA A 110 -11.15 -3.76 -16.31
CA ALA A 110 -11.90 -2.82 -17.14
C ALA A 110 -11.23 -2.58 -18.51
N PHE A 111 -9.90 -2.47 -18.55
CA PHE A 111 -9.13 -2.32 -19.78
C PHE A 111 -9.21 -3.57 -20.66
N LEU A 112 -9.16 -4.77 -20.08
CA LEU A 112 -9.30 -6.02 -20.82
C LEU A 112 -10.69 -6.16 -21.42
N ILE A 113 -11.73 -5.81 -20.67
CA ILE A 113 -13.12 -5.77 -21.16
C ILE A 113 -13.24 -4.75 -22.29
N PHE A 114 -12.80 -3.50 -22.07
CA PHE A 114 -12.81 -2.43 -23.06
C PHE A 114 -12.06 -2.81 -24.35
N ARG A 115 -10.93 -3.50 -24.22
CA ARG A 115 -10.16 -4.00 -25.36
C ARG A 115 -10.93 -5.05 -26.16
N LYS A 116 -11.68 -5.94 -25.49
CA LYS A 116 -12.48 -6.99 -26.15
C LYS A 116 -13.77 -6.46 -26.77
N THR A 117 -14.40 -5.46 -26.16
CA THR A 117 -15.72 -4.94 -26.59
C THR A 117 -15.60 -3.71 -27.47
N ALA A 118 -15.01 -2.63 -26.96
CA ALA A 118 -15.07 -1.29 -27.57
C ALA A 118 -14.01 -1.04 -28.66
N LEU A 119 -12.98 -1.90 -28.75
CA LEU A 119 -11.93 -1.82 -29.76
C LEU A 119 -12.08 -2.85 -30.89
N LYS A 120 -13.03 -3.80 -30.77
CA LYS A 120 -13.32 -4.80 -31.80
C LYS A 120 -13.90 -4.10 -33.03
N GLY A 121 -13.35 -4.40 -34.22
CA GLY A 121 -13.79 -3.78 -35.49
C GLY A 121 -13.34 -2.32 -35.71
N VAL A 122 -12.70 -1.67 -34.73
CA VAL A 122 -12.26 -0.27 -34.86
C VAL A 122 -10.95 -0.19 -35.66
N ALA A 123 -10.89 0.74 -36.62
CA ALA A 123 -9.70 1.05 -37.42
C ALA A 123 -8.47 1.39 -36.53
N GLY A 124 -7.27 0.96 -36.94
CA GLY A 124 -6.06 1.04 -36.12
C GLY A 124 -5.73 2.44 -35.56
N ARG A 125 -5.89 3.49 -36.39
CA ARG A 125 -5.64 4.90 -35.98
C ARG A 125 -6.60 5.36 -34.87
N VAL A 126 -7.88 4.99 -34.96
CA VAL A 126 -8.91 5.33 -33.96
C VAL A 126 -8.76 4.46 -32.71
N ARG A 127 -8.37 3.18 -32.87
CA ARG A 127 -8.09 2.25 -31.78
C ARG A 127 -6.98 2.77 -30.86
N GLY A 128 -5.88 3.28 -31.44
CA GLY A 128 -4.78 3.88 -30.68
C GLY A 128 -5.23 5.10 -29.88
N ARG A 129 -6.02 5.99 -30.48
CA ARG A 129 -6.58 7.18 -29.80
C ARG A 129 -7.51 6.80 -28.64
N ARG A 130 -8.42 5.84 -28.85
CA ARG A 130 -9.32 5.33 -27.80
C ARG A 130 -8.56 4.66 -26.66
N ARG A 131 -7.53 3.87 -26.96
CA ARG A 131 -6.65 3.25 -25.95
C ARG A 131 -5.96 4.32 -25.09
N LYS A 132 -5.36 5.35 -25.71
CA LYS A 132 -4.71 6.44 -24.98
C LYS A 132 -5.71 7.20 -24.09
N ARG A 133 -6.89 7.51 -24.60
CA ARG A 133 -7.96 8.16 -23.82
C ARG A 133 -8.37 7.36 -22.60
N PHE A 134 -8.54 6.04 -22.73
CA PHE A 134 -8.84 5.17 -21.59
C PHE A 134 -7.72 5.26 -20.53
N VAL A 135 -6.46 5.10 -20.94
CA VAL A 135 -5.31 5.16 -20.02
C VAL A 135 -5.23 6.52 -19.32
N TYR A 136 -5.37 7.63 -20.05
CA TYR A 136 -5.36 8.96 -19.45
C TYR A 136 -6.53 9.19 -18.48
N ALA A 137 -7.73 8.72 -18.83
CA ALA A 137 -8.88 8.79 -17.94
C ALA A 137 -8.63 7.97 -16.65
N SER A 138 -8.08 6.76 -16.76
CA SER A 138 -7.72 5.94 -15.60
C SER A 138 -6.69 6.62 -14.70
N VAL A 139 -5.65 7.22 -15.27
CA VAL A 139 -4.63 7.97 -14.50
C VAL A 139 -5.25 9.19 -13.82
N LEU A 140 -6.12 9.93 -14.50
CA LEU A 140 -6.84 11.08 -13.92
C LEU A 140 -7.77 10.66 -12.78
N ILE A 141 -8.45 9.52 -12.91
CA ILE A 141 -9.31 8.98 -11.84
C ILE A 141 -8.46 8.61 -10.62
N ILE A 142 -7.34 7.89 -10.80
CA ILE A 142 -6.43 7.58 -9.69
C ILE A 142 -5.96 8.86 -9.01
N PHE A 143 -5.50 9.85 -9.78
CA PHE A 143 -5.03 11.12 -9.22
C PHE A 143 -6.13 11.88 -8.49
N ALA A 144 -7.34 11.96 -9.06
CA ALA A 144 -8.48 12.63 -8.43
C ALA A 144 -8.89 11.93 -7.13
N CYS A 145 -8.97 10.60 -7.12
CA CYS A 145 -9.23 9.82 -5.91
C CYS A 145 -8.14 10.07 -4.86
N PHE A 146 -6.86 10.05 -5.24
CA PHE A 146 -5.77 10.34 -4.32
C PHE A 146 -5.89 11.73 -3.69
N VAL A 147 -6.16 12.77 -4.49
CA VAL A 147 -6.37 14.13 -3.99
C VAL A 147 -7.58 14.18 -3.05
N VAL A 148 -8.72 13.62 -3.44
CA VAL A 148 -9.93 13.61 -2.59
C VAL A 148 -9.65 12.91 -1.24
N LEU A 149 -8.92 11.81 -1.24
CA LEU A 149 -8.57 11.07 -0.02
C LEU A 149 -7.54 11.80 0.84
N LEU A 150 -6.63 12.58 0.24
CA LEU A 150 -5.77 13.48 0.99
C LEU A 150 -6.56 14.62 1.66
N TRP A 151 -7.60 15.13 0.99
CA TRP A 151 -8.41 16.24 1.49
C TRP A 151 -9.47 15.81 2.52
N LYS A 152 -10.06 14.62 2.33
CA LYS A 152 -11.06 14.08 3.25
C LYS A 152 -10.33 13.49 4.45
N GLN A 153 -10.06 14.34 5.45
CA GLN A 153 -9.55 13.93 6.76
C GLN A 153 -10.73 13.36 7.55
N PRO A 154 -10.89 12.03 7.73
CA PRO A 154 -11.76 11.59 8.81
C PRO A 154 -11.13 12.08 10.11
N GLN A 155 -11.94 12.58 11.04
CA GLN A 155 -11.56 12.90 12.42
C GLN A 155 -12.23 11.86 13.31
N VAL A 156 -11.72 10.63 13.30
CA VAL A 156 -12.23 9.54 14.14
C VAL A 156 -11.00 8.92 14.76
N ASP A 157 -10.70 9.35 15.99
CA ASP A 157 -9.69 8.76 16.86
C ASP A 157 -10.12 7.34 17.21
N ILE A 158 -9.79 6.37 16.37
CA ILE A 158 -9.82 4.98 16.79
C ILE A 158 -8.62 4.83 17.73
N PRO A 159 -8.80 4.52 19.02
CA PRO A 159 -7.67 4.25 19.90
C PRO A 159 -6.81 3.19 19.24
N LYS A 160 -5.48 3.41 19.18
CA LYS A 160 -4.55 2.40 18.65
C LYS A 160 -4.90 1.07 19.29
N TRP A 161 -4.97 0.00 18.51
CA TRP A 161 -5.44 -1.28 19.02
C TRP A 161 -4.59 -1.79 20.21
N LYS A 162 -3.32 -1.38 20.25
CA LYS A 162 -2.44 -1.53 21.40
C LYS A 162 -2.91 -0.78 22.66
N ASN A 163 -3.47 0.43 22.55
CA ASN A 163 -4.05 1.14 23.69
C ASN A 163 -5.27 0.41 24.25
N LEU A 164 -6.03 -0.30 23.38
CA LEU A 164 -7.12 -1.17 23.82
C LEU A 164 -6.56 -2.38 24.58
N LEU A 165 -5.53 -3.05 24.04
CA LEU A 165 -4.86 -4.18 24.70
C LEU A 165 -4.18 -3.77 26.02
N GLU A 166 -3.49 -2.63 26.06
CA GLU A 166 -2.87 -2.06 27.26
C GLU A 166 -3.92 -1.66 28.30
N SER A 167 -5.08 -1.14 27.87
CA SER A 167 -6.20 -0.88 28.78
C SER A 167 -6.83 -2.16 29.34
N GLN A 168 -6.87 -3.24 28.55
CA GLN A 168 -7.33 -4.55 29.00
C GLN A 168 -6.36 -5.18 30.00
N GLN A 169 -5.07 -5.14 29.70
CA GLN A 169 -4.04 -5.63 30.60
C GLN A 169 -4.05 -4.83 31.93
N ALA A 170 -4.20 -3.50 31.86
CA ALA A 170 -4.34 -2.66 33.04
C ALA A 170 -5.60 -2.97 33.87
N GLN A 171 -6.72 -3.29 33.22
CA GLN A 171 -7.94 -3.73 33.90
C GLN A 171 -7.76 -5.11 34.56
N CYS A 172 -7.18 -6.08 33.86
CA CYS A 172 -6.89 -7.41 34.38
C CYS A 172 -5.96 -7.35 35.60
N LEU A 173 -4.89 -6.55 35.53
CA LEU A 173 -3.96 -6.32 36.64
C LEU A 173 -4.66 -5.64 37.84
N ALA A 174 -5.61 -4.74 37.59
CA ALA A 174 -6.39 -4.10 38.66
C ALA A 174 -7.32 -5.10 39.39
N HIS A 175 -7.80 -6.14 38.71
CA HIS A 175 -8.65 -7.18 39.31
C HIS A 175 -7.87 -8.23 40.12
N GLN A 176 -6.62 -8.54 39.74
CA GLN A 176 -5.80 -9.57 40.40
C GLN A 176 -5.41 -9.20 41.84
N GLY A 177 -5.17 -7.92 42.14
CA GLY A 177 -4.75 -7.45 43.48
C GLY A 177 -3.40 -8.05 43.95
N GLY A 178 -2.87 -7.59 45.09
CA GLY A 178 -1.65 -8.16 45.70
C GLY A 178 -0.32 -7.69 45.09
N ASP A 179 0.64 -8.60 44.87
CA ASP A 179 2.02 -8.33 44.41
C ASP A 179 2.10 -7.60 43.05
N PHE A 180 1.03 -7.64 42.25
CA PHE A 180 0.93 -6.89 40.99
C PHE A 180 0.59 -5.40 41.21
N ALA A 181 -0.01 -5.04 42.35
CA ALA A 181 -0.29 -3.65 42.73
C ALA A 181 0.93 -2.95 43.36
N SER A 182 1.91 -3.71 43.87
CA SER A 182 3.17 -3.17 44.41
C SER A 182 4.21 -2.86 43.33
N GLY A 183 3.99 -3.32 42.09
CA GLY A 183 4.87 -3.08 40.95
C GLY A 183 6.10 -3.99 40.89
N ASP A 184 6.14 -5.05 41.71
CA ASP A 184 7.30 -5.96 41.83
C ASP A 184 7.25 -7.14 40.84
N ALA A 185 6.19 -7.27 40.05
CA ALA A 185 6.01 -8.33 39.08
C ALA A 185 6.92 -8.17 37.85
N THR A 186 7.59 -9.25 37.45
CA THR A 186 8.38 -9.26 36.22
C THR A 186 7.49 -9.27 34.96
N PRO A 187 7.98 -8.78 33.81
CA PRO A 187 7.20 -8.75 32.57
C PRO A 187 6.65 -10.12 32.15
N GLU A 188 7.40 -11.20 32.40
CA GLU A 188 6.97 -12.58 32.09
C GLU A 188 5.83 -13.04 33.02
N GLN A 189 5.86 -12.69 34.30
CA GLN A 189 4.78 -13.01 35.24
C GLN A 189 3.48 -12.24 34.94
N ILE A 190 3.62 -11.00 34.46
CA ILE A 190 2.49 -10.19 34.01
C ILE A 190 1.84 -10.81 32.76
N GLU A 191 2.64 -11.28 31.81
CA GLU A 191 2.15 -11.87 30.56
C GLU A 191 1.53 -13.27 30.78
N GLU A 192 1.97 -14.01 31.81
CA GLU A 192 1.39 -15.29 32.22
C GLU A 192 0.01 -15.15 32.87
N VAL A 193 -0.18 -14.11 33.68
CA VAL A 193 -1.43 -13.88 34.44
C VAL A 193 -2.46 -13.06 33.66
N CYS A 194 -2.01 -12.06 32.92
CA CYS A 194 -2.83 -11.17 32.09
C CYS A 194 -2.21 -11.07 30.69
N PRO A 195 -2.41 -12.06 29.81
CA PRO A 195 -1.80 -12.08 28.49
C PRO A 195 -2.31 -10.95 27.62
N ILE A 196 -1.43 -10.35 26.80
CA ILE A 196 -1.77 -9.32 25.79
C ILE A 196 -2.44 -9.94 24.55
N SER A 197 -3.02 -11.13 24.69
CA SER A 197 -3.76 -11.81 23.65
C SER A 197 -5.26 -11.57 23.83
N PRO A 198 -6.03 -11.41 22.73
CA PRO A 198 -7.49 -11.39 22.81
C PRO A 198 -7.99 -12.77 23.27
N SER A 199 -8.13 -12.99 24.58
CA SER A 199 -8.70 -14.20 25.15
C SER A 199 -10.14 -13.94 25.56
N CYS A 200 -11.09 -14.64 24.93
CA CYS A 200 -12.49 -14.61 25.31
C CYS A 200 -12.71 -15.36 26.62
N ASP A 201 -12.75 -14.66 27.74
CA ASP A 201 -13.45 -15.15 28.93
C ASP A 201 -14.71 -14.34 29.17
N ALA A 202 -15.81 -15.06 29.39
CA ALA A 202 -17.18 -14.61 29.26
C ALA A 202 -17.62 -13.55 30.29
N ASP A 203 -16.80 -13.26 31.29
CA ASP A 203 -17.20 -12.41 32.40
C ASP A 203 -16.61 -10.99 32.35
N ASP A 204 -15.48 -10.72 31.65
CA ASP A 204 -14.87 -9.36 31.65
C ASP A 204 -13.97 -8.98 30.43
N VAL A 205 -13.83 -9.81 29.37
CA VAL A 205 -12.91 -9.54 28.24
C VAL A 205 -13.62 -9.37 26.89
N TRP A 206 -13.26 -8.30 26.14
CA TRP A 206 -14.09 -7.73 25.06
C TRP A 206 -13.52 -7.82 23.62
N LEU A 207 -12.38 -8.47 23.40
CA LEU A 207 -11.80 -8.70 22.06
C LEU A 207 -11.62 -10.20 21.84
N CYS A 208 -12.27 -10.75 20.82
CA CYS A 208 -12.47 -12.20 20.76
C CYS A 208 -11.82 -12.95 19.61
N GLU A 209 -11.44 -12.26 18.53
CA GLU A 209 -10.68 -12.92 17.48
C GLU A 209 -9.98 -11.90 16.61
N ALA A 210 -8.69 -12.11 16.38
CA ALA A 210 -7.78 -11.20 15.71
C ALA A 210 -7.02 -11.98 14.64
N SER A 211 -7.43 -11.88 13.38
CA SER A 211 -6.65 -12.48 12.28
C SER A 211 -5.59 -11.48 11.82
N PHE A 212 -4.31 -11.83 11.96
CA PHE A 212 -3.20 -10.95 11.61
C PHE A 212 -2.56 -11.31 10.26
N PRO A 213 -1.90 -10.35 9.59
CA PRO A 213 -1.06 -10.63 8.43
C PRO A 213 0.16 -11.47 8.79
N LEU A 214 0.82 -12.00 7.76
CA LEU A 214 2.04 -12.84 7.87
C LEU A 214 3.14 -12.17 8.71
N ILE A 215 3.21 -10.84 8.71
CA ILE A 215 4.15 -10.07 9.52
C ILE A 215 3.32 -9.10 10.36
N ASN A 216 3.13 -9.45 11.63
CA ASN A 216 2.35 -8.69 12.59
C ASN A 216 3.25 -7.75 13.43
N TYR A 217 3.97 -6.86 12.75
CA TYR A 217 4.80 -5.86 13.42
C TYR A 217 4.54 -4.48 12.84
N SER A 218 4.35 -3.48 13.70
CA SER A 218 4.34 -2.09 13.26
C SER A 218 5.75 -1.60 12.97
N PHE A 219 5.92 -0.81 11.91
CA PHE A 219 7.21 -0.18 11.59
C PHE A 219 7.74 0.73 12.71
N ALA A 220 6.85 1.17 13.61
CA ALA A 220 7.13 2.08 14.71
C ALA A 220 7.20 1.37 16.07
N GLU A 221 6.86 0.08 16.14
CA GLU A 221 6.82 -0.64 17.42
C GLU A 221 8.20 -1.11 17.84
N THR A 222 8.57 -0.68 19.03
CA THR A 222 9.73 -1.13 19.80
C THR A 222 9.29 -2.36 20.59
N SER A 223 9.76 -3.55 20.22
CA SER A 223 9.59 -4.76 21.04
C SER A 223 10.62 -4.74 22.18
N TYR A 224 10.31 -5.34 23.33
CA TYR A 224 11.11 -5.22 24.57
C TYR A 224 12.54 -5.82 24.49
N ASN A 225 12.91 -6.47 23.37
CA ASN A 225 14.21 -7.12 23.19
C ASN A 225 15.01 -6.54 22.01
N ALA A 226 15.96 -5.66 22.32
CA ALA A 226 16.89 -5.09 21.36
C ALA A 226 17.97 -6.07 20.90
N ASN A 227 18.46 -5.89 19.66
CA ASN A 227 19.57 -6.64 19.07
C ASN A 227 19.41 -8.17 19.04
N ARG A 228 18.20 -8.67 18.80
CA ARG A 228 17.99 -10.12 18.63
C ARG A 228 18.53 -10.58 17.26
N PRO A 229 19.18 -11.76 17.19
CA PRO A 229 19.59 -12.36 15.93
C PRO A 229 18.37 -12.77 15.08
N PRO A 230 18.56 -13.08 13.78
CA PRO A 230 17.49 -13.53 12.90
C PRO A 230 16.73 -14.73 13.48
N SER A 231 15.40 -14.63 13.53
CA SER A 231 14.49 -15.69 14.00
C SER A 231 13.27 -15.80 13.06
N PRO A 232 12.46 -16.85 13.16
CA PRO A 232 11.21 -16.96 12.40
C PRO A 232 10.23 -15.81 12.69
N GLU A 233 10.30 -15.22 13.89
CA GLU A 233 9.53 -14.04 14.30
C GLU A 233 10.13 -12.76 13.70
N ASN A 234 11.46 -12.61 13.73
CA ASN A 234 12.19 -11.47 13.17
C ASN A 234 13.16 -11.94 12.08
N LEU A 235 12.70 -12.01 10.83
CA LEU A 235 13.46 -12.58 9.71
C LEU A 235 14.86 -11.97 9.53
N LEU A 236 15.03 -10.69 9.88
CA LEU A 236 16.33 -9.99 9.82
C LEU A 236 16.83 -9.53 11.21
N GLY A 237 16.19 -9.99 12.28
CA GLY A 237 16.49 -9.57 13.66
C GLY A 237 15.94 -8.19 14.01
N THR A 238 16.26 -7.74 15.22
CA THR A 238 15.81 -6.44 15.76
C THR A 238 16.95 -5.44 15.86
N ASP A 239 16.64 -4.14 15.75
CA ASP A 239 17.62 -3.07 15.96
C ASP A 239 17.90 -2.79 17.45
N SER A 240 18.74 -1.79 17.73
CA SER A 240 19.06 -1.34 19.09
C SER A 240 17.84 -0.81 19.85
N SER A 241 16.74 -0.54 19.15
CA SER A 241 15.46 -0.12 19.69
C SER A 241 14.44 -1.26 19.61
N GLY A 242 14.84 -2.51 19.43
CA GLY A 242 13.92 -3.66 19.42
C GLY A 242 12.91 -3.66 18.26
N ARG A 243 13.16 -2.90 17.18
CA ARG A 243 12.27 -2.83 16.01
C ARG A 243 12.66 -3.88 14.97
N ASP A 244 11.66 -4.51 14.35
CA ASP A 244 11.88 -5.49 13.29
C ASP A 244 12.48 -4.85 12.02
N GLN A 245 13.64 -5.33 11.59
CA GLN A 245 14.36 -4.73 10.47
C GLN A 245 13.76 -5.07 9.11
N PHE A 246 13.17 -6.27 8.98
CA PHE A 246 12.58 -6.72 7.73
C PHE A 246 11.34 -5.89 7.35
N THR A 247 10.45 -5.69 8.32
CA THR A 247 9.29 -4.81 8.20
C THR A 247 9.69 -3.40 7.78
N ARG A 248 10.76 -2.86 8.38
CA ARG A 248 11.26 -1.51 8.05
C ARG A 248 11.84 -1.42 6.64
N MET A 249 12.51 -2.46 6.14
CA MET A 249 12.96 -2.50 4.75
C MET A 249 11.77 -2.47 3.80
N ILE A 250 10.74 -3.30 4.04
CA ILE A 250 9.54 -3.36 3.22
C ILE A 250 8.83 -1.99 3.19
N TYR A 251 8.57 -1.38 4.34
CA TYR A 251 7.97 -0.03 4.40
C TYR A 251 8.89 1.04 3.81
N GLY A 252 10.20 0.90 3.96
CA GLY A 252 11.21 1.77 3.37
C GLY A 252 11.13 1.82 1.84
N THR A 253 10.86 0.68 1.19
CA THR A 253 10.72 0.63 -0.28
C THR A 253 9.64 1.58 -0.80
N ARG A 254 8.50 1.69 -0.10
CA ARG A 254 7.40 2.60 -0.47
C ARG A 254 7.86 4.05 -0.48
N ILE A 255 8.52 4.46 0.60
CA ILE A 255 8.99 5.84 0.81
C ILE A 255 10.02 6.19 -0.27
N SER A 256 11.02 5.34 -0.49
CA SER A 256 12.05 5.56 -1.49
C SER A 256 11.47 5.65 -2.91
N LEU A 257 10.51 4.79 -3.25
CA LEU A 257 9.88 4.77 -4.56
C LEU A 257 9.05 6.03 -4.81
N THR A 258 8.28 6.50 -3.81
CA THR A 258 7.51 7.73 -3.92
C THR A 258 8.41 8.96 -4.07
N ILE A 259 9.48 9.07 -3.28
CA ILE A 259 10.44 10.16 -3.41
C ILE A 259 11.08 10.15 -4.79
N GLY A 260 11.46 8.97 -5.31
CA GLY A 260 12.02 8.81 -6.65
C GLY A 260 11.06 9.30 -7.74
N VAL A 261 9.78 8.91 -7.67
CA VAL A 261 8.77 9.34 -8.64
C VAL A 261 8.55 10.86 -8.59
N ILE A 262 8.46 11.44 -7.39
CA ILE A 262 8.29 12.89 -7.22
C ILE A 262 9.51 13.65 -7.76
N ALA A 263 10.73 13.20 -7.43
CA ALA A 263 11.96 13.82 -7.90
C ALA A 263 12.07 13.81 -9.42
N VAL A 264 11.79 12.67 -10.06
CA VAL A 264 11.76 12.56 -11.54
C VAL A 264 10.70 13.48 -12.14
N GLY A 265 9.51 13.58 -11.51
CA GLY A 265 8.45 14.48 -11.94
C GLY A 265 8.89 15.94 -11.94
N ILE A 266 9.54 16.39 -10.87
CA ILE A 266 10.08 17.76 -10.74
C ILE A 266 11.16 18.01 -11.80
N TYR A 267 12.11 17.08 -11.95
CA TYR A 267 13.19 17.19 -12.93
C TYR A 267 12.64 17.29 -14.36
N LEU A 268 11.68 16.44 -14.73
CA LEU A 268 11.02 16.48 -16.04
C LEU A 268 10.26 17.79 -16.26
N PHE A 269 9.55 18.28 -15.25
CA PHE A 269 8.82 19.54 -15.35
C PHE A 269 9.76 20.71 -15.63
N ILE A 270 10.83 20.84 -14.84
CA ILE A 270 11.84 21.90 -15.03
C ILE A 270 12.51 21.75 -16.40
N GLY A 271 12.93 20.54 -16.78
CA GLY A 271 13.56 20.26 -18.06
C GLY A 271 12.68 20.60 -19.26
N ILE A 272 11.37 20.31 -19.19
CA ILE A 272 10.41 20.67 -20.23
C ILE A 272 10.25 22.18 -20.33
N VAL A 273 10.11 22.89 -19.20
CA VAL A 273 9.95 24.35 -19.19
C VAL A 273 11.19 25.03 -19.77
N LEU A 274 12.37 24.71 -19.26
CA LEU A 274 13.63 25.29 -19.74
C LEU A 274 13.93 24.91 -21.18
N GLY A 275 13.72 23.65 -21.57
CA GLY A 275 13.91 23.20 -22.95
C GLY A 275 12.95 23.88 -23.92
N SER A 276 11.70 24.10 -23.51
CA SER A 276 10.71 24.82 -24.33
C SER A 276 11.07 26.30 -24.50
N LEU A 277 11.52 26.96 -23.43
CA LEU A 277 12.00 28.34 -23.48
C LEU A 277 13.25 28.47 -24.37
N ALA A 278 14.22 27.57 -24.21
CA ALA A 278 15.42 27.54 -25.03
C ALA A 278 15.08 27.31 -26.52
N GLY A 279 14.13 26.42 -26.83
CA GLY A 279 13.66 26.22 -28.19
C GLY A 279 12.92 27.43 -28.77
N PHE A 280 12.20 28.19 -27.95
CA PHE A 280 11.50 29.40 -28.36
C PHE A 280 12.46 30.57 -28.66
N PHE A 281 13.49 30.76 -27.83
CA PHE A 281 14.46 31.86 -27.97
C PHE A 281 15.72 31.50 -28.78
N GLY A 282 16.01 30.22 -28.97
CA GLY A 282 17.24 29.70 -29.59
C GLY A 282 17.43 30.05 -31.08
N ARG A 283 16.41 30.61 -31.75
CA ARG A 283 16.54 31.15 -33.13
C ARG A 283 17.15 32.55 -33.19
N LYS A 284 17.48 33.19 -32.07
CA LYS A 284 18.05 34.56 -32.07
C LYS A 284 19.58 34.60 -32.19
N TRP A 285 20.27 33.47 -32.04
CA TRP A 285 21.74 33.39 -32.03
C TRP A 285 22.30 32.51 -33.16
N ASP A 286 21.49 32.19 -34.17
CA ASP A 286 21.90 31.49 -35.40
C ASP A 286 21.91 32.48 -36.58
#